data_AF-Q2NJS4-F1
#
_entry.id   AF-Q2NJS4-F1
#
_cell.length_a   1.000
_cell.length_b   1.000
_cell.length_c   1.000
_cell.angle_alpha   90.00
_cell.angle_beta   90.00
_cell.angle_gamma   90.00
#
_symmetry.space_group_name_H-M   'P 1'
#
loop_
_entity.id
_entity.type
_entity.pdbx_description
1 polymer ?
#
loop_
_entity_poly.entity_id
_entity_poly.type
_entity_poly.pdbx_seq_one_letter_code
_entity_poly.pdbx_strand_id
1 'polypeptide(L)'
;MFKSKNQFKIISIYLFLFISLLFIINIKYLYALPGITLETQKIRLEERKNELKSQEIVLSQEPRNNVNIERLCHVRTEIVKINMEIYMIMQQIQMRDIIQ
;
A
#
# COMPACT_ATOMS: atom_id res chain seq x y z
N MET A 1 18.65 -13.17 -54.37
CA MET A 1 18.78 -12.62 -52.99
C MET A 1 17.58 -11.78 -52.50
N PHE A 2 16.49 -11.63 -53.26
CA PHE A 2 15.35 -10.75 -52.89
C PHE A 2 14.24 -11.41 -52.03
N LYS A 3 14.17 -12.75 -51.98
CA LYS A 3 13.11 -13.49 -51.27
C LYS A 3 13.24 -13.47 -49.74
N SER A 4 14.48 -13.40 -49.23
CA SER A 4 14.79 -13.42 -47.79
C SER A 4 14.44 -12.10 -47.07
N LYS A 5 14.58 -10.94 -47.74
CA LYS A 5 14.31 -9.63 -47.13
C LYS A 5 12.86 -9.44 -46.68
N ASN A 6 11.88 -9.97 -47.44
CA ASN A 6 10.47 -9.88 -47.05
C ASN A 6 10.13 -10.82 -45.88
N GLN A 7 10.78 -11.99 -45.80
CA GLN A 7 10.59 -12.91 -44.68
C GLN A 7 11.14 -12.34 -43.37
N PHE A 8 12.30 -11.68 -43.40
CA PHE A 8 12.85 -10.98 -42.22
C PHE A 8 11.96 -9.84 -41.73
N LYS A 9 11.33 -9.06 -42.63
CA LYS A 9 10.34 -8.04 -42.24
C LYS A 9 9.15 -8.64 -41.51
N ILE A 10 8.61 -9.74 -42.02
CA ILE A 10 7.47 -10.43 -41.41
C ILE A 10 7.85 -10.94 -40.01
N ILE A 11 8.99 -11.61 -39.88
CA ILE A 11 9.48 -12.11 -38.58
C ILE A 11 9.68 -10.97 -37.59
N SER A 12 10.25 -9.85 -38.02
CA SER A 12 10.46 -8.66 -37.18
C SER A 12 9.15 -8.08 -36.63
N ILE A 13 8.07 -8.05 -37.43
CA ILE A 13 6.76 -7.56 -36.99
C ILE A 13 6.16 -8.50 -35.94
N TYR A 14 6.22 -9.82 -36.17
CA TYR A 14 5.73 -10.80 -35.20
C TYR A 14 6.53 -10.76 -33.89
N LEU A 15 7.85 -10.60 -33.97
CA LEU A 15 8.70 -10.47 -32.79
C LEU A 15 8.34 -9.23 -31.96
N PHE A 16 8.09 -8.11 -32.63
CA PHE A 16 7.69 -6.85 -31.98
C PHE A 16 6.33 -6.98 -31.27
N LEU A 17 5.35 -7.61 -31.91
CA LEU A 17 4.05 -7.90 -31.29
C LEU A 17 4.18 -8.83 -30.09
N PHE A 18 5.00 -9.87 -30.19
CA PHE A 18 5.23 -10.82 -29.10
C PHE A 18 5.92 -10.17 -27.90
N ILE A 19 6.94 -9.35 -28.13
CA ILE A 19 7.63 -8.58 -27.08
C ILE A 19 6.69 -7.57 -26.43
N SER A 20 5.86 -6.89 -27.21
CA SER A 20 4.87 -5.94 -26.70
C SER A 20 3.82 -6.63 -25.82
N LEU A 21 3.35 -7.81 -26.24
CA LEU A 21 2.44 -8.65 -25.45
C LEU A 21 3.08 -9.10 -24.13
N LEU A 22 4.33 -9.57 -24.17
CA LEU A 22 5.10 -9.95 -22.97
C LEU A 22 5.28 -8.76 -22.02
N PHE A 23 5.55 -7.56 -22.55
CA PHE A 23 5.66 -6.34 -21.74
C PHE A 23 4.34 -6.00 -21.04
N ILE A 24 3.20 -6.08 -21.73
CA ILE A 24 1.89 -5.80 -21.14
C ILE A 24 1.55 -6.80 -20.02
N ILE A 25 1.84 -8.09 -20.24
CA ILE A 25 1.62 -9.14 -19.25
C ILE A 25 2.54 -8.90 -18.04
N ASN A 26 3.82 -8.62 -18.26
CA ASN A 26 4.80 -8.47 -17.18
C ASN A 26 4.60 -7.19 -16.37
N ILE A 27 4.18 -6.07 -17.00
CA ILE A 27 3.82 -4.83 -16.29
C ILE A 27 2.66 -5.08 -15.30
N LYS A 28 1.67 -5.91 -15.65
CA LYS A 28 0.59 -6.28 -14.72
C LYS A 28 1.12 -6.96 -13.45
N TYR A 29 2.22 -7.71 -13.53
CA TYR A 29 2.84 -8.37 -12.37
C TYR A 29 3.87 -7.48 -11.65
N LEU A 30 4.48 -6.50 -12.33
CA LEU A 30 5.45 -5.59 -11.72
C LEU A 30 4.81 -4.59 -10.75
N TYR A 31 3.57 -4.17 -11.01
CA TYR A 31 2.77 -3.36 -10.09
C TYR A 31 2.10 -4.17 -8.97
N ALA A 32 2.26 -5.50 -8.96
CA ALA A 32 1.58 -6.43 -8.06
C ALA A 32 2.43 -6.84 -6.84
N LEU A 33 3.17 -5.90 -6.25
CA LEU A 33 3.64 -6.03 -4.85
C LEU A 33 2.92 -5.10 -3.83
N PRO A 34 1.63 -4.74 -4.00
CA PRO A 34 0.92 -4.00 -2.96
C PRO A 34 0.82 -4.82 -1.66
N GLY A 35 0.93 -6.15 -1.73
CA GLY A 35 0.77 -7.00 -0.57
C GLY A 35 1.85 -6.85 0.49
N ILE A 36 3.13 -6.76 0.10
CA ILE A 36 4.25 -6.53 1.04
C ILE A 36 4.15 -5.11 1.63
N THR A 37 3.73 -4.13 0.83
CA THR A 37 3.59 -2.75 1.29
C THR A 37 2.43 -2.56 2.28
N LEU A 38 1.31 -3.28 2.11
CA LEU A 38 0.14 -3.15 2.99
C LEU A 38 0.39 -3.73 4.38
N GLU A 39 0.97 -4.92 4.49
CA GLU A 39 1.31 -5.51 5.80
C GLU A 39 2.36 -4.67 6.54
N THR A 40 3.37 -4.17 5.83
CA THR A 40 4.38 -3.27 6.41
C THR A 40 3.76 -1.96 6.90
N GLN A 41 2.83 -1.38 6.13
CA GLN A 41 2.11 -0.17 6.55
C GLN A 41 1.22 -0.43 7.77
N LYS A 42 0.52 -1.57 7.81
CA LYS A 42 -0.29 -1.97 8.97
C LYS A 42 0.56 -2.05 10.24
N ILE A 43 1.72 -2.71 10.18
CA ILE A 43 2.63 -2.84 11.34
C ILE A 43 3.09 -1.45 11.82
N ARG A 44 3.52 -0.57 10.92
CA ARG A 44 3.94 0.80 11.29
C ARG A 44 2.81 1.60 11.94
N LEU A 45 1.59 1.45 11.45
CA LEU A 45 0.41 2.10 12.04
C LEU A 45 0.08 1.53 13.41
N GLU A 46 0.24 0.22 13.62
CA GLU A 46 0.05 -0.40 14.93
C GLU A 46 1.11 0.06 15.95
N GLU A 47 2.37 0.18 15.55
CA GLU A 47 3.45 0.75 16.37
C GLU A 47 3.12 2.19 16.76
N ARG A 48 2.76 3.03 15.78
CA ARG A 48 2.39 4.42 16.02
C ARG A 48 1.18 4.56 16.95
N LYS A 49 0.18 3.70 16.80
CA LYS A 49 -0.98 3.63 17.70
C LYS A 49 -0.55 3.32 19.13
N ASN A 50 0.39 2.40 19.32
CA ASN A 50 0.89 2.02 20.65
C ASN A 50 1.66 3.18 21.32
N GLU A 51 2.47 3.91 20.56
CA GLU A 51 3.12 5.14 21.03
C GLU A 51 2.09 6.17 21.51
N LEU A 52 1.06 6.42 20.69
CA LEU A 52 0.00 7.38 21.03
C LEU A 52 -0.83 6.92 22.24
N LYS A 53 -1.08 5.62 22.40
CA LYS A 53 -1.73 5.09 23.61
C LYS A 53 -0.88 5.30 24.85
N SER A 54 0.44 5.12 24.75
CA SER A 54 1.36 5.42 25.85
C SER A 54 1.30 6.91 26.21
N GLN A 55 1.31 7.79 25.20
CA GLN A 55 1.16 9.22 25.38
C GLN A 55 -0.21 9.60 25.99
N GLU A 56 -1.29 8.93 25.59
CA GLU A 56 -2.62 9.11 26.15
C GLU A 56 -2.65 8.79 27.65
N ILE A 57 -2.03 7.67 28.06
CA ILE A 57 -1.94 7.26 29.47
C ILE A 57 -1.21 8.34 30.27
N VAL A 58 -0.07 8.82 29.79
CA VAL A 58 0.70 9.88 30.47
C VAL A 58 -0.14 11.16 30.59
N LEU A 59 -0.71 11.66 29.48
CA LEU A 59 -1.55 12.86 29.47
C LEU A 59 -2.80 12.73 30.34
N SER A 60 -3.34 11.52 30.49
CA SER A 60 -4.52 11.27 31.33
C SER A 60 -4.23 11.40 32.83
N GLN A 61 -2.97 11.27 33.23
CA GLN A 61 -2.50 11.43 34.61
C GLN A 61 -2.08 12.87 34.93
N GLU A 62 -1.90 13.71 33.91
CA GLU A 62 -1.53 15.11 34.11
C GLU A 62 -2.70 15.95 34.67
N PRO A 63 -2.41 17.10 35.31
CA PRO A 63 -3.44 18.01 35.77
C PRO A 63 -4.37 18.43 34.64
N ARG A 64 -5.69 18.40 34.90
CA ARG A 64 -6.68 18.91 33.95
C ARG A 64 -6.58 20.42 33.84
N ASN A 65 -5.99 20.87 32.75
CA ASN A 65 -6.02 22.25 32.28
C ASN A 65 -6.39 22.24 30.78
N ASN A 66 -6.73 23.40 30.23
CA ASN A 66 -7.18 23.51 28.83
C ASN A 66 -6.16 22.94 27.84
N VAL A 67 -4.87 23.18 28.05
CA VAL A 67 -3.77 22.71 27.19
C VAL A 67 -3.69 21.19 27.19
N ASN A 68 -3.79 20.56 28.37
CA ASN A 68 -3.70 19.11 28.53
C ASN A 68 -4.95 18.41 28.00
N ILE A 69 -6.13 19.04 28.15
CA ILE A 69 -7.38 18.55 27.55
C ILE A 69 -7.28 18.58 26.01
N GLU A 70 -6.76 19.66 25.44
CA GLU A 70 -6.58 19.80 23.99
C GLU A 70 -5.57 18.78 23.45
N ARG A 71 -4.43 18.61 24.12
CA ARG A 71 -3.43 17.58 23.79
C ARG A 71 -4.02 16.18 23.84
N LEU A 72 -4.78 15.87 24.89
CA LEU A 72 -5.45 14.57 25.04
C LEU A 72 -6.49 14.35 23.93
N CYS A 73 -7.25 15.38 23.57
CA CYS A 73 -8.20 15.33 22.46
C CYS A 73 -7.48 15.02 21.14
N HIS A 74 -6.40 15.74 20.82
CA HIS A 74 -5.60 15.52 19.63
C HIS A 74 -5.06 14.08 19.56
N VAL A 75 -4.45 13.59 20.64
CA VAL A 75 -3.93 12.21 20.70
C VAL A 75 -5.03 11.18 20.43
N ARG A 76 -6.21 11.35 21.04
CA ARG A 76 -7.36 10.47 20.80
C ARG A 76 -7.86 10.52 19.36
N THR A 77 -7.93 11.71 18.78
CA THR A 77 -8.31 11.87 17.37
C THR A 77 -7.34 11.16 16.44
N GLU A 78 -6.04 11.27 16.68
CA GLU A 78 -5.02 10.57 15.89
C GLU A 78 -5.11 9.05 16.04
N ILE A 79 -5.37 8.54 17.26
CA ILE A 79 -5.63 7.10 17.47
C ILE A 79 -6.83 6.63 16.65
N VAL A 80 -7.92 7.41 16.61
CA VAL A 80 -9.11 7.08 15.81
C VAL A 80 -8.80 7.02 14.32
N LYS A 81 -8.07 8.02 13.78
CA LYS A 81 -7.65 8.03 12.37
C LYS A 81 -6.81 6.79 12.03
N ILE A 82 -5.82 6.47 12.86
CA ILE A 82 -4.97 5.29 12.65
C ILE A 82 -5.79 4.01 12.66
N ASN A 83 -6.78 3.88 13.56
CA ASN A 83 -7.67 2.71 13.56
C ASN A 83 -8.49 2.60 12.26
N MET A 84 -8.96 3.73 11.71
CA MET A 84 -9.66 3.75 10.42
C MET A 84 -8.72 3.33 9.28
N GLU A 85 -7.48 3.82 9.26
CA GLU A 85 -6.48 3.44 8.25
C GLU A 85 -6.13 1.96 8.31
N ILE A 86 -5.88 1.41 9.51
CA ILE A 86 -5.65 -0.02 9.71
C ILE A 86 -6.84 -0.84 9.20
N TYR A 87 -8.08 -0.41 9.49
CA TYR A 87 -9.28 -1.09 8.99
C TYR A 87 -9.32 -1.10 7.47
N MET A 88 -9.05 0.03 6.81
CA MET A 88 -9.01 0.12 5.35
C MET A 88 -7.94 -0.79 4.74
N ILE A 89 -6.74 -0.82 5.33
CA ILE A 89 -5.66 -1.71 4.88
C ILE A 89 -6.06 -3.18 5.04
N MET A 90 -6.70 -3.55 6.15
CA MET A 90 -7.21 -4.91 6.34
C MET A 90 -8.26 -5.29 5.30
N GLN A 91 -9.18 -4.37 4.95
CA GLN A 91 -10.15 -4.61 3.87
C GLN A 91 -9.47 -4.81 2.51
N GLN A 92 -8.42 -4.04 2.21
CA GLN A 92 -7.66 -4.20 0.97
C GLN A 92 -6.90 -5.53 0.92
N ILE A 93 -6.32 -5.97 2.05
CA ILE A 93 -5.66 -7.28 2.17
C ILE A 93 -6.68 -8.39 1.94
N GLN A 94 -7.85 -8.33 2.57
CA GLN A 94 -8.92 -9.31 2.37
C GLN A 94 -9.38 -9.38 0.91
N MET A 95 -9.59 -8.23 0.26
CA MET A 95 -9.97 -8.18 -1.15
C MET A 95 -8.89 -8.78 -2.06
N ARG A 96 -7.61 -8.50 -1.80
CA ARG A 96 -6.48 -9.12 -2.51
C ARG A 96 -6.54 -10.64 -2.39
N ASP A 97 -6.72 -11.15 -1.18
CA ASP A 97 -6.70 -12.59 -0.90
C ASP A 97 -7.93 -13.32 -1.49
N ILE A 98 -9.04 -12.63 -1.74
CA ILE A 98 -10.22 -13.18 -2.44
C ILE A 98 -10.00 -13.26 -3.97
N ILE A 99 -9.27 -12.31 -4.53
CA ILE A 99 -9.07 -12.18 -5.99
C ILE A 99 -7.94 -13.09 -6.51
N GLN A 100 -6.99 -13.47 -5.64
CA GLN A 100 -5.87 -14.36 -5.95
C GLN A 100 -6.25 -15.83 -5.83
#